data_AF-A0A5J4JD88-F1
#
_entry.id   AF-A0A5J4JD88-F1
#
_cell.length_a   1.000
_cell.length_b   1.000
_cell.length_c   1.000
_cell.angle_alpha   90.00
_cell.angle_beta   90.00
_cell.angle_gamma   90.00
#
_symmetry.space_group_name_H-M   'P 1'
#
loop_
_entity.id
_entity.type
_entity.pdbx_description
1 polymer ?
#
loop_
_entity_poly.entity_id
_entity_poly.type
_entity_poly.pdbx_seq_one_letter_code
_entity_poly.pdbx_strand_id
1 'polypeptide(L)'
;MEGQQIEFHKSAAATVAVKGNSADIKENKQSVSIKGKTAGKEEMFLELAGVPIKKTDVEVYKNIKMIPGGQSIGVKLKTLGVLVVGHHLVQTDKGKISPGEQAGIQVGDMILEMGGKKIENMSDVAPIVQKVGEEGKALPVVIKRDDRTIRTTIHPQKDKTEQNYKLGLYIRDSAAGIGTMTFIDPKTKKYGALGHVISDMDTKKPIVVENGRIVNSVVTSIEKGKNGSPGEKLARFSEEGQIGTITKNSPFGIFGKLNGSLSSLGNGYAKPIPIALSDQVKTGPAKILTVVDGKKVEAYSIKIVSTIPQKFPATKGMVIKITDPKLLKKTGGIVQGMSGSPIIQNGRLVGAVTHVFVNDPTSGYGVHIEWMLNEAGIKGRGASPSAFEKK
;
A
#
# COMPACT_ATOMS: atom_id res chain seq x y z
N MET A 1 9.02 13.28 19.08
CA MET A 1 7.54 13.27 19.24
C MET A 1 7.19 13.84 20.60
N GLU A 2 5.97 14.34 20.77
CA GLU A 2 5.42 14.71 22.09
C GLU A 2 5.63 13.59 23.11
N GLY A 3 6.12 13.96 24.30
CA GLY A 3 6.43 13.05 25.40
C GLY A 3 7.73 12.25 25.26
N GLN A 4 8.43 12.31 24.12
CA GLN A 4 9.75 11.67 23.98
C GLN A 4 10.87 12.57 24.45
N GLN A 5 11.88 11.95 25.04
CA GLN A 5 13.16 12.58 25.39
C GLN A 5 14.26 12.02 24.49
N ILE A 6 15.15 12.91 24.02
CA ILE A 6 16.37 12.57 23.30
C ILE A 6 17.53 13.21 24.07
N GLU A 7 18.63 12.50 24.22
CA GLU A 7 19.83 12.99 24.91
C GLU A 7 21.04 12.94 23.98
N PHE A 8 21.85 13.99 24.00
CA PHE A 8 23.09 14.12 23.24
C PHE A 8 24.24 14.46 24.16
N HIS A 9 25.39 13.82 23.96
CA HIS A 9 26.61 14.16 24.70
C HIS A 9 27.29 15.40 24.13
N LYS A 10 27.78 16.26 25.01
CA LYS A 10 28.57 17.45 24.68
C LYS A 10 30.05 17.14 24.85
N SER A 11 30.87 17.51 23.86
CA SER A 11 32.34 17.38 23.91
C SER A 11 33.04 18.59 24.53
N ALA A 12 32.34 19.69 24.78
CA ALA A 12 32.87 20.95 25.32
C ALA A 12 31.86 21.62 26.26
N ALA A 13 32.31 22.64 27.01
CA ALA A 13 31.50 23.48 27.90
C ALA A 13 30.56 24.44 27.13
N ALA A 14 29.86 23.94 26.11
CA ALA A 14 28.85 24.68 25.37
C ALA A 14 27.54 24.75 26.19
N THR A 15 26.85 25.89 26.14
CA THR A 15 25.52 26.09 26.71
C THR A 15 24.45 26.02 25.62
N VAL A 16 23.20 25.85 26.00
CA VAL A 16 22.06 25.79 25.07
C VAL A 16 21.11 26.95 25.33
N ALA A 17 20.89 27.77 24.30
CA ALA A 17 19.82 28.75 24.26
C ALA A 17 18.68 28.23 23.38
N VAL A 18 17.44 28.44 23.82
CA VAL A 18 16.23 27.93 23.15
C VAL A 18 15.29 29.09 22.89
N LYS A 19 14.74 29.15 21.68
CA LYS A 19 13.66 30.07 21.33
C LYS A 19 12.42 29.26 20.96
N GLY A 20 11.57 28.96 21.93
CA GLY A 20 10.31 28.25 21.71
C GLY A 20 9.72 27.65 22.98
N ASN A 21 8.56 27.01 22.82
CA ASN A 21 7.80 26.33 23.88
C ASN A 21 7.45 24.87 23.52
N SER A 22 7.99 24.35 22.41
CA SER A 22 7.65 23.04 21.86
C SER A 22 8.41 21.91 22.55
N ALA A 23 9.60 22.14 23.09
CA ALA A 23 10.34 21.18 23.91
C ALA A 23 10.87 21.78 25.21
N ASP A 24 10.92 20.94 26.25
CA ASP A 24 11.67 21.23 27.47
C ASP A 24 13.13 20.78 27.25
N ILE A 25 14.07 21.72 27.38
CA ILE A 25 15.48 21.44 27.20
C ILE A 25 16.19 21.55 28.57
N LYS A 26 16.90 20.49 28.94
CA LYS A 26 17.73 20.44 30.14
C LYS A 26 19.16 20.17 29.73
N GLU A 27 20.10 20.88 30.31
CA GLU A 27 21.52 20.63 30.10
C GLU A 27 22.26 20.34 31.40
N ASN A 28 23.31 19.54 31.29
CA ASN A 28 24.35 19.40 32.30
C ASN A 28 25.72 19.55 31.63
N LYS A 29 26.81 19.38 32.40
CA LYS A 29 28.19 19.53 31.89
C LYS A 29 28.55 18.56 30.75
N GLN A 30 27.86 17.43 30.62
CA GLN A 30 28.20 16.33 29.71
C GLN A 30 27.11 16.05 28.67
N SER A 31 25.89 16.55 28.84
CA SER A 31 24.78 16.25 27.93
C SER A 31 23.71 17.35 27.84
N VAL A 32 22.95 17.27 26.74
CA VAL A 32 21.69 18.02 26.53
C VAL A 32 20.59 17.01 26.35
N SER A 33 19.52 17.19 27.12
CA SER A 33 18.29 16.43 27.03
C SER A 33 17.18 17.32 26.48
N ILE A 34 16.52 16.86 25.42
CA ILE A 34 15.41 17.54 24.75
C ILE A 34 14.18 16.67 24.91
N LYS A 35 13.15 17.17 25.60
CA LYS A 35 11.87 16.49 25.79
C LYS A 35 10.77 17.23 25.03
N GLY A 36 10.19 16.60 24.01
CA GLY A 36 9.09 17.19 23.25
C GLY A 36 7.85 17.38 24.13
N LYS A 37 7.32 18.60 24.19
CA LYS A 37 6.16 18.99 24.99
C LYS A 37 4.89 19.05 24.15
N THR A 38 4.89 19.89 23.12
CA THR A 38 3.76 20.10 22.21
C THR A 38 4.25 20.19 20.77
N ALA A 39 3.43 19.74 19.83
CA ALA A 39 3.79 19.76 18.42
C ALA A 39 4.09 21.19 17.93
N GLY A 40 5.21 21.36 17.23
CA GLY A 40 5.69 22.66 16.75
C GLY A 40 7.14 22.61 16.29
N LYS A 41 7.61 23.75 15.77
CA LYS A 41 8.99 23.97 15.35
C LYS A 41 9.59 25.07 16.21
N GLU A 42 10.80 24.86 16.67
CA GLU A 42 11.57 25.85 17.41
C GLU A 42 13.05 25.77 17.07
N GLU A 43 13.77 26.85 17.37
CA GLU A 43 15.19 26.95 17.08
C GLU A 43 16.00 26.79 18.36
N MET A 44 16.97 25.88 18.32
CA MET A 44 17.94 25.66 19.38
C MET A 44 19.30 26.16 18.93
N PHE A 45 19.96 26.93 19.78
CA PHE A 45 21.30 27.45 19.56
C PHE A 45 22.25 26.81 20.57
N LEU A 46 23.33 26.21 20.06
CA LEU A 46 24.49 25.85 20.85
C LEU A 46 25.41 27.07 20.89
N GLU A 47 25.78 27.46 22.11
CA GLU A 47 26.58 28.63 22.38
C GLU A 47 27.91 28.26 23.04
N LEU A 48 28.96 29.00 22.73
CA LEU A 48 30.25 28.93 23.40
C LEU A 48 30.60 30.33 23.90
N ALA A 49 30.78 30.49 25.21
CA ALA A 49 31.01 31.78 25.86
C ALA A 49 29.98 32.88 25.46
N GLY A 50 28.71 32.50 25.29
CA GLY A 50 27.62 33.41 24.90
C GLY A 50 27.51 33.70 23.39
N VAL A 51 28.36 33.08 22.56
CA VAL A 51 28.31 33.24 21.09
C VAL A 51 27.65 32.01 20.45
N PRO A 52 26.60 32.16 19.63
CA PRO A 52 25.97 31.05 18.91
C PRO A 52 26.92 30.43 17.87
N ILE A 53 27.31 29.19 18.08
CA ILE A 53 28.22 28.44 17.19
C ILE A 53 27.48 27.45 16.29
N LYS A 54 26.25 27.04 16.65
CA LYS A 54 25.43 26.14 15.83
C LYS A 54 23.94 26.35 16.09
N LYS A 55 23.20 26.57 15.00
CA LYS A 55 21.73 26.55 14.98
C LYS A 55 21.22 25.15 14.62
N THR A 56 20.23 24.67 15.36
CA THR A 56 19.57 23.38 15.14
C THR A 56 18.07 23.56 15.22
N ASP A 57 17.34 23.14 14.18
CA ASP A 57 15.88 23.13 14.22
C ASP A 57 15.38 21.93 15.03
N VAL A 58 14.50 22.20 15.99
CA VAL A 58 13.82 21.18 16.79
C VAL A 58 12.37 21.12 16.32
N GLU A 59 11.98 19.98 15.74
CA GLU A 59 10.61 19.74 15.33
C GLU A 59 9.98 18.65 16.19
N VAL A 60 8.94 19.04 16.94
CA VAL A 60 8.15 18.14 17.77
C VAL A 60 6.90 17.75 16.99
N TYR A 61 6.75 16.46 16.72
CA TYR A 61 5.55 15.91 16.09
C TYR A 61 4.57 15.34 17.12
N LYS A 62 3.27 15.34 16.78
CA LYS A 62 2.22 14.75 17.61
C LYS A 62 2.50 13.29 17.92
N ASN A 63 2.17 12.83 19.13
CA ASN A 63 2.29 11.42 19.48
C ASN A 63 1.16 10.57 18.85
N ILE A 64 1.33 10.20 17.59
CA ILE A 64 0.37 9.39 16.84
C ILE A 64 0.42 7.94 17.31
N LYS A 65 -0.76 7.39 17.61
CA LYS A 65 -0.95 5.99 17.99
C LYS A 65 -1.89 5.30 17.03
N MET A 66 -1.55 4.07 16.66
CA MET A 66 -2.30 3.25 15.72
C MET A 66 -2.55 1.88 16.32
N ILE A 67 -3.68 1.26 15.97
CA ILE A 67 -3.94 -0.15 16.24
C ILE A 67 -3.16 -0.96 15.20
N PRO A 68 -2.19 -1.80 15.61
CA PRO A 68 -1.59 -2.77 14.70
C PRO A 68 -2.64 -3.76 14.21
N GLY A 69 -2.68 -3.99 12.90
CA GLY A 69 -3.56 -4.96 12.29
C GLY A 69 -3.00 -6.38 12.45
N GLY A 70 -2.47 -6.93 11.35
CA GLY A 70 -1.99 -8.29 11.23
C GLY A 70 -3.04 -9.27 10.68
N GLN A 71 -4.32 -8.87 10.63
CA GLN A 71 -5.41 -9.69 10.10
C GLN A 71 -5.26 -9.92 8.59
N SER A 72 -5.56 -11.15 8.16
CA SER A 72 -5.76 -11.46 6.74
C SER A 72 -7.04 -10.80 6.24
N ILE A 73 -6.97 -10.15 5.08
CA ILE A 73 -8.11 -9.51 4.43
C ILE A 73 -8.23 -9.98 2.98
N GLY A 74 -9.46 -10.15 2.52
CA GLY A 74 -9.74 -10.28 1.09
C GLY A 74 -9.87 -8.89 0.49
N VAL A 75 -9.17 -8.66 -0.60
CA VAL A 75 -9.19 -7.40 -1.34
C VAL A 75 -9.99 -7.62 -2.63
N LYS A 76 -11.00 -6.78 -2.88
CA LYS A 76 -11.74 -6.74 -4.15
C LYS A 76 -11.73 -5.30 -4.66
N LEU A 77 -11.06 -5.08 -5.77
CA LEU A 77 -10.97 -3.79 -6.45
C LEU A 77 -11.81 -3.80 -7.71
N LYS A 78 -12.47 -2.66 -7.97
CA LYS A 78 -13.08 -2.33 -9.25
C LYS A 78 -12.20 -1.30 -9.95
N THR A 79 -11.87 -1.56 -11.21
CA THR A 79 -11.06 -0.65 -12.01
C THR A 79 -11.88 0.55 -12.47
N LEU A 80 -11.20 1.66 -12.78
CA LEU A 80 -11.83 2.77 -13.49
C LEU A 80 -12.09 2.36 -14.94
N GLY A 81 -13.35 2.10 -15.27
CA GLY A 81 -13.71 1.52 -16.57
C GLY A 81 -13.18 0.10 -16.71
N VAL A 82 -12.96 -0.34 -17.95
CA VAL A 82 -12.53 -1.71 -18.27
C VAL A 82 -11.10 -1.72 -18.79
N LEU A 83 -10.19 -2.43 -18.12
CA LEU A 83 -8.78 -2.54 -18.46
C LEU A 83 -8.56 -3.54 -19.61
N VAL A 84 -7.75 -3.15 -20.59
CA VAL A 84 -7.26 -4.04 -21.66
C VAL A 84 -6.02 -4.77 -21.19
N VAL A 85 -6.10 -6.09 -21.08
CA VAL A 85 -5.02 -6.97 -20.60
C VAL A 85 -4.35 -7.76 -21.72
N GLY A 86 -4.90 -7.74 -22.93
CA GLY A 86 -4.33 -8.44 -24.08
C GLY A 86 -5.18 -8.28 -25.33
N HIS A 87 -4.69 -8.87 -26.42
CA HIS A 87 -5.39 -8.93 -27.70
C HIS A 87 -5.75 -10.37 -28.04
N HIS A 88 -6.83 -10.53 -28.80
CA HIS A 88 -7.32 -11.80 -29.30
C HIS A 88 -7.61 -11.68 -30.80
N LEU A 89 -7.20 -12.70 -31.56
CA LEU A 89 -7.50 -12.78 -32.99
C LEU A 89 -8.90 -13.36 -33.19
N VAL A 90 -9.80 -12.55 -33.72
CA VAL A 90 -11.13 -12.96 -34.16
C VAL A 90 -11.01 -13.66 -35.51
N GLN A 91 -11.60 -14.85 -35.64
CA GLN A 91 -11.61 -15.59 -36.89
C GLN A 91 -12.78 -15.11 -37.75
N THR A 92 -12.49 -14.39 -38.82
CA THR A 92 -13.47 -13.89 -39.79
C THR A 92 -13.38 -14.65 -41.11
N ASP A 93 -14.34 -14.46 -42.01
CA ASP A 93 -14.28 -15.05 -43.36
C ASP A 93 -13.12 -14.50 -44.21
N LYS A 94 -12.58 -13.33 -43.86
CA LYS A 94 -11.46 -12.69 -44.56
C LYS A 94 -10.11 -12.95 -43.91
N GLY A 95 -10.06 -13.75 -42.83
CA GLY A 95 -8.85 -14.07 -42.08
C GLY A 95 -8.94 -13.71 -40.59
N LYS A 96 -7.80 -13.83 -39.89
CA LYS A 96 -7.69 -13.57 -38.45
C LYS A 96 -7.30 -12.11 -38.22
N ILE A 97 -8.08 -11.38 -37.44
CA ILE A 97 -7.83 -9.96 -37.13
C ILE A 97 -8.16 -9.65 -35.66
N SER A 98 -7.48 -8.66 -35.08
CA SER A 98 -7.86 -8.07 -33.79
C SER A 98 -8.39 -6.64 -34.01
N PRO A 99 -9.71 -6.42 -33.99
CA PRO A 99 -10.30 -5.10 -34.26
C PRO A 99 -9.80 -4.01 -33.30
N GLY A 100 -9.65 -4.33 -32.02
CA GLY A 100 -9.16 -3.40 -31.01
C GLY A 100 -7.69 -3.04 -31.22
N GLU A 101 -6.86 -4.00 -31.60
CA GLU A 101 -5.45 -3.74 -31.96
C GLU A 101 -5.37 -2.83 -33.20
N GLN A 102 -6.16 -3.10 -34.24
CA GLN A 102 -6.24 -2.26 -35.44
C GLN A 102 -6.72 -0.84 -35.15
N ALA A 103 -7.57 -0.67 -34.13
CA ALA A 103 -7.99 0.63 -33.63
C ALA A 103 -6.93 1.35 -32.76
N GLY A 104 -5.73 0.79 -32.63
CA GLY A 104 -4.62 1.37 -31.88
C GLY A 104 -4.74 1.23 -30.37
N ILE A 105 -5.63 0.36 -29.87
CA ILE A 105 -5.80 0.09 -28.43
C ILE A 105 -4.68 -0.83 -27.97
N GLN A 106 -4.08 -0.49 -26.84
CA GLN A 106 -2.90 -1.13 -26.30
C GLN A 106 -3.20 -1.79 -24.95
N VAL A 107 -2.36 -2.77 -24.60
CA VAL A 107 -2.37 -3.37 -23.26
C VAL A 107 -2.08 -2.29 -22.21
N GLY A 108 -2.95 -2.20 -21.21
CA GLY A 108 -2.91 -1.16 -20.18
C GLY A 108 -3.83 0.03 -20.44
N ASP A 109 -4.52 0.09 -21.58
CA ASP A 109 -5.56 1.10 -21.81
C ASP A 109 -6.81 0.79 -20.97
N MET A 110 -7.46 1.83 -20.45
CA MET A 110 -8.75 1.71 -19.78
C MET A 110 -9.86 2.23 -20.68
N ILE A 111 -10.80 1.38 -21.05
CA ILE A 111 -12.00 1.76 -21.80
C ILE A 111 -12.97 2.47 -20.84
N LEU A 112 -13.23 3.74 -21.11
CA LEU A 112 -14.11 4.59 -20.30
C LEU A 112 -15.50 4.75 -20.91
N GLU A 113 -15.59 4.81 -22.24
CA GLU A 113 -16.87 4.95 -22.95
C GLU A 113 -16.87 4.15 -24.25
N MET A 114 -18.03 3.61 -24.62
CA MET A 114 -18.28 2.99 -25.91
C MET A 114 -19.65 3.42 -26.44
N GLY A 115 -19.69 3.91 -27.69
CA GLY A 115 -20.94 4.36 -28.31
C GLY A 115 -21.64 5.50 -27.55
N GLY A 116 -20.86 6.38 -26.90
CA GLY A 116 -21.37 7.48 -26.08
C GLY A 116 -21.92 7.08 -24.71
N LYS A 117 -21.79 5.80 -24.32
CA LYS A 117 -22.16 5.30 -22.99
C LYS A 117 -20.92 5.10 -22.14
N LYS A 118 -20.96 5.55 -20.89
CA LYS A 118 -19.94 5.22 -19.89
C LYS A 118 -19.90 3.71 -19.66
N ILE A 119 -18.69 3.16 -19.66
CA ILE A 119 -18.42 1.76 -19.39
C ILE A 119 -17.84 1.66 -17.98
N GLU A 120 -18.53 0.93 -17.12
CA GLU A 120 -18.14 0.77 -15.72
C GLU A 120 -17.76 -0.67 -15.37
N ASN A 121 -18.26 -1.65 -16.14
CA ASN A 121 -18.05 -3.07 -15.88
C ASN A 121 -18.06 -3.87 -17.20
N MET A 122 -17.61 -5.13 -17.14
CA MET A 122 -17.57 -6.01 -18.31
C MET A 122 -18.95 -6.30 -18.89
N SER A 123 -20.00 -6.35 -18.08
CA SER A 123 -21.37 -6.60 -18.57
C SER A 123 -21.93 -5.47 -19.43
N ASP A 124 -21.41 -4.25 -19.32
CA ASP A 124 -21.80 -3.13 -20.17
C ASP A 124 -21.31 -3.33 -21.63
N VAL A 125 -20.20 -4.03 -21.83
CA VAL A 125 -19.48 -4.10 -23.11
C VAL A 125 -20.22 -4.96 -24.12
N ALA A 126 -20.52 -6.21 -23.78
CA ALA A 126 -21.02 -7.20 -24.74
C ALA A 126 -22.30 -6.75 -25.48
N PRO A 127 -23.34 -6.21 -24.80
CA PRO A 127 -24.56 -5.75 -25.48
C PRO A 127 -24.30 -4.63 -26.50
N ILE A 128 -23.39 -3.71 -26.19
CA ILE A 128 -23.03 -2.60 -27.10
C ILE A 128 -22.34 -3.15 -28.35
N VAL A 129 -21.39 -4.08 -28.15
CA VAL A 129 -20.62 -4.68 -29.24
C VAL A 129 -21.52 -5.49 -30.17
N GLN A 130 -22.44 -6.31 -29.64
CA GLN A 130 -23.36 -7.08 -30.46
C GLN A 130 -24.25 -6.17 -31.30
N LYS A 131 -24.91 -5.19 -30.67
CA LYS A 131 -25.81 -4.27 -31.35
C LYS A 131 -25.10 -3.52 -32.50
N VAL A 132 -23.94 -2.93 -32.21
CA VAL A 132 -23.21 -2.13 -33.20
C VAL A 132 -22.62 -3.00 -34.31
N GLY A 133 -22.20 -4.22 -33.98
CA GLY A 133 -21.74 -5.20 -34.96
C GLY A 133 -22.86 -5.65 -35.90
N GLU A 134 -24.05 -5.97 -35.38
CA GLU A 134 -25.23 -6.34 -36.19
C GLU A 134 -25.65 -5.21 -37.16
N GLU A 135 -25.53 -3.96 -36.73
CA GLU A 135 -25.79 -2.78 -37.56
C GLU A 135 -24.65 -2.50 -38.58
N GLY A 136 -23.54 -3.25 -38.53
CA GLY A 136 -22.38 -3.06 -39.41
C GLY A 136 -21.66 -1.72 -39.19
N LYS A 137 -21.83 -1.10 -38.02
CA LYS A 137 -21.35 0.26 -37.74
C LYS A 137 -20.00 0.27 -37.05
N ALA A 138 -19.35 1.41 -37.21
CA ALA A 138 -18.20 1.82 -36.41
C ALA A 138 -18.62 2.08 -34.95
N LEU A 139 -17.81 1.64 -33.99
CA LEU A 139 -18.01 1.84 -32.56
C LEU A 139 -17.03 2.89 -32.02
N PRO A 140 -17.48 4.13 -31.74
CA PRO A 140 -16.65 5.12 -31.08
C PRO A 140 -16.28 4.65 -29.66
N VAL A 141 -15.01 4.77 -29.30
CA VAL A 141 -14.48 4.38 -27.98
C VAL A 141 -13.63 5.50 -27.41
N VAL A 142 -13.81 5.77 -26.12
CA VAL A 142 -12.94 6.66 -25.34
C VAL A 142 -12.12 5.81 -24.39
N ILE A 143 -10.80 5.92 -24.50
CA ILE A 143 -9.85 5.23 -23.63
C ILE A 143 -9.02 6.22 -22.82
N LYS A 144 -8.55 5.78 -21.65
CA LYS A 144 -7.49 6.44 -20.90
C LYS A 144 -6.21 5.63 -21.02
N ARG A 145 -5.15 6.28 -21.52
CA ARG A 145 -3.79 5.76 -21.61
C ARG A 145 -2.89 6.67 -20.79
N ASP A 146 -2.38 6.14 -19.69
CA ASP A 146 -1.67 6.91 -18.68
C ASP A 146 -2.54 8.12 -18.25
N ASP A 147 -2.09 9.36 -18.44
CA ASP A 147 -2.85 10.57 -18.12
C ASP A 147 -3.60 11.20 -19.30
N ARG A 148 -3.65 10.52 -20.45
CA ARG A 148 -4.30 11.03 -21.66
C ARG A 148 -5.61 10.33 -21.95
N THR A 149 -6.60 11.10 -22.37
CA THR A 149 -7.85 10.59 -22.94
C THR A 149 -7.72 10.55 -24.45
N ILE A 150 -7.92 9.38 -25.05
CA ILE A 150 -7.83 9.14 -26.49
C ILE A 150 -9.20 8.71 -26.99
N ARG A 151 -9.63 9.29 -28.11
CA ARG A 151 -10.82 8.86 -28.84
C ARG A 151 -10.38 8.02 -30.04
N THR A 152 -10.91 6.82 -30.16
CA THR A 152 -10.69 5.92 -31.30
C THR A 152 -12.00 5.30 -31.74
N THR A 153 -11.97 4.47 -32.77
CA THR A 153 -13.12 3.79 -33.33
C THR A 153 -12.76 2.33 -33.62
N ILE A 154 -13.56 1.40 -33.13
CA ILE A 154 -13.40 -0.04 -33.40
C ILE A 154 -14.49 -0.48 -34.37
N HIS A 155 -14.17 -1.39 -35.29
CA HIS A 155 -15.17 -2.08 -36.10
C HIS A 155 -15.35 -3.51 -35.58
N PRO A 156 -16.37 -3.81 -34.77
CA PRO A 156 -16.61 -5.17 -34.28
C PRO A 156 -16.67 -6.17 -35.43
N GLN A 157 -16.11 -7.36 -35.22
CA GLN A 157 -16.07 -8.40 -36.25
C GLN A 157 -16.78 -9.64 -35.78
N LYS A 158 -17.56 -10.25 -36.68
CA LYS A 158 -18.25 -11.49 -36.38
C LYS A 158 -17.25 -12.64 -36.34
N ASP A 159 -17.22 -13.35 -35.22
CA ASP A 159 -16.48 -14.59 -35.08
C ASP A 159 -17.20 -15.71 -35.85
N LYS A 160 -16.46 -16.42 -36.71
CA LYS A 160 -17.01 -17.48 -37.55
C LYS A 160 -17.46 -18.70 -36.76
N THR A 161 -16.85 -18.98 -35.62
CA THR A 161 -17.14 -20.16 -34.81
C THR A 161 -18.29 -19.89 -33.86
N GLU A 162 -18.21 -18.79 -33.12
CA GLU A 162 -19.21 -18.44 -32.10
C GLU A 162 -20.40 -17.64 -32.64
N GLN A 163 -20.32 -17.14 -33.88
CA GLN A 163 -21.35 -16.34 -34.53
C GLN A 163 -21.75 -15.05 -33.78
N ASN A 164 -20.87 -14.54 -32.91
CA ASN A 164 -21.03 -13.30 -32.15
C ASN A 164 -20.01 -12.22 -32.61
N TYR A 165 -20.30 -10.95 -32.36
CA TYR A 165 -19.37 -9.86 -32.64
C TYR A 165 -18.35 -9.69 -31.52
N LYS A 166 -17.07 -9.57 -31.88
CA LYS A 166 -15.95 -9.44 -30.95
C LYS A 166 -15.11 -8.21 -31.28
N LEU A 167 -14.48 -7.66 -30.23
CA LEU A 167 -13.50 -6.58 -30.35
C LEU A 167 -12.06 -7.09 -30.52
N GLY A 168 -11.81 -8.39 -30.30
CA GLY A 168 -10.45 -8.93 -30.29
C GLY A 168 -9.60 -8.40 -29.13
N LEU A 169 -10.20 -8.11 -27.97
CA LEU A 169 -9.53 -7.63 -26.77
C LEU A 169 -9.80 -8.59 -25.61
N TYR A 170 -8.77 -8.89 -24.83
CA TYR A 170 -8.94 -9.42 -23.48
C TYR A 170 -9.09 -8.26 -22.52
N ILE A 171 -10.19 -8.26 -21.77
CA ILE A 171 -10.57 -7.17 -20.89
C ILE A 171 -10.89 -7.66 -19.48
N ARG A 172 -10.70 -6.79 -18.49
CA ARG A 172 -10.94 -7.06 -17.07
C ARG A 172 -11.40 -5.77 -16.38
N ASP A 173 -12.36 -5.84 -15.46
CA ASP A 173 -12.90 -4.68 -14.73
C ASP A 173 -12.62 -4.73 -13.21
N SER A 174 -11.93 -5.76 -12.75
CA SER A 174 -11.74 -6.03 -11.34
C SER A 174 -10.48 -6.82 -11.04
N ALA A 175 -9.99 -6.69 -9.82
CA ALA A 175 -8.89 -7.49 -9.30
C ALA A 175 -9.20 -7.94 -7.87
N ALA A 176 -8.81 -9.17 -7.56
CA ALA A 176 -8.98 -9.74 -6.23
C ALA A 176 -7.69 -10.39 -5.73
N GLY A 177 -7.51 -10.38 -4.42
CA GLY A 177 -6.32 -10.98 -3.82
C GLY A 177 -6.38 -11.01 -2.30
N ILE A 178 -5.33 -11.55 -1.71
CA ILE A 178 -5.17 -11.66 -0.26
C ILE A 178 -4.15 -10.62 0.19
N GLY A 179 -4.47 -9.91 1.26
CA GLY A 179 -3.56 -8.96 1.89
C GLY A 179 -3.56 -9.06 3.39
N THR A 180 -2.67 -8.33 4.04
CA THR A 180 -2.67 -8.16 5.50
C THR A 180 -2.95 -6.70 5.85
N MET A 181 -3.86 -6.50 6.81
CA MET A 181 -4.13 -5.21 7.44
C MET A 181 -2.89 -4.71 8.18
N THR A 182 -2.42 -3.49 7.92
CA THR A 182 -1.23 -2.94 8.61
C THR A 182 -1.61 -2.15 9.84
N PHE A 183 -2.47 -1.16 9.69
CA PHE A 183 -2.82 -0.27 10.80
C PHE A 183 -4.26 0.20 10.67
N ILE A 184 -4.83 0.57 11.81
CA ILE A 184 -6.12 1.24 11.90
C ILE A 184 -5.96 2.45 12.82
N ASP A 185 -6.45 3.60 12.35
CA ASP A 185 -6.62 4.78 13.19
C ASP A 185 -7.87 4.60 14.06
N PRO A 186 -7.72 4.51 15.40
CA PRO A 186 -8.85 4.33 16.29
C PRO A 186 -9.87 5.48 16.25
N LYS A 187 -9.47 6.68 15.83
CA LYS A 187 -10.32 7.88 15.82
C LYS A 187 -11.16 7.96 14.56
N THR A 188 -10.52 7.82 13.41
CA THR A 188 -11.17 8.05 12.11
C THR A 188 -11.60 6.77 11.41
N LYS A 189 -11.15 5.59 11.90
CA LYS A 189 -11.31 4.27 11.27
C LYS A 189 -10.64 4.15 9.90
N LYS A 190 -9.79 5.11 9.55
CA LYS A 190 -8.92 4.99 8.38
C LYS A 190 -7.95 3.85 8.61
N TYR A 191 -7.63 3.12 7.55
CA TYR A 191 -6.69 2.01 7.62
C TYR A 191 -5.72 2.04 6.44
N GLY A 192 -4.62 1.31 6.59
CA GLY A 192 -3.72 0.96 5.50
C GLY A 192 -3.41 -0.54 5.49
N ALA A 193 -3.21 -1.11 4.31
CA ALA A 193 -2.87 -2.53 4.12
C ALA A 193 -1.88 -2.72 2.95
N LEU A 194 -1.32 -3.94 2.84
CA LEU A 194 -0.34 -4.39 1.84
C LEU A 194 1.05 -3.73 1.87
N GLY A 195 1.14 -2.42 2.02
CA GLY A 195 2.42 -1.70 1.98
C GLY A 195 3.01 -1.53 0.57
N HIS A 196 2.29 -1.97 -0.48
CA HIS A 196 2.67 -1.78 -1.89
C HIS A 196 1.45 -1.61 -2.80
N VAL A 197 1.68 -1.14 -4.02
CA VAL A 197 0.65 -0.98 -5.05
C VAL A 197 0.13 -2.34 -5.53
N ILE A 198 -1.18 -2.43 -5.75
CA ILE A 198 -1.78 -3.54 -6.51
C ILE A 198 -1.65 -3.22 -7.99
N SER A 199 -0.99 -4.12 -8.71
CA SER A 199 -0.82 -4.03 -10.17
C SER A 199 -1.52 -5.20 -10.82
N ASP A 200 -1.98 -5.00 -12.05
CA ASP A 200 -2.54 -6.09 -12.84
C ASP A 200 -1.45 -7.10 -13.22
N MET A 201 -1.81 -8.38 -13.20
CA MET A 201 -0.84 -9.47 -13.36
C MET A 201 -0.27 -9.54 -14.78
N ASP A 202 -1.08 -9.17 -15.78
CA ASP A 202 -0.74 -9.30 -17.20
C ASP A 202 0.01 -8.05 -17.67
N THR A 203 -0.49 -6.86 -17.33
CA THR A 203 0.08 -5.58 -17.76
C THR A 203 1.23 -5.08 -16.88
N LYS A 204 1.33 -5.60 -15.65
CA LYS A 204 2.22 -5.09 -14.57
C LYS A 204 1.99 -3.61 -14.20
N LYS A 205 0.95 -2.97 -14.74
CA LYS A 205 0.62 -1.57 -14.44
C LYS A 205 -0.21 -1.47 -13.16
N PRO A 206 -0.06 -0.37 -12.39
CA PRO A 206 -0.94 -0.07 -11.27
C PRO A 206 -2.41 -0.06 -11.67
N ILE A 207 -3.25 -0.68 -10.84
CA ILE A 207 -4.70 -0.59 -11.04
C ILE A 207 -5.20 0.77 -10.57
N VAL A 208 -5.82 1.52 -11.48
CA VAL A 208 -6.56 2.74 -11.14
C VAL A 208 -7.90 2.34 -10.56
N VAL A 209 -8.10 2.64 -9.28
CA VAL A 209 -9.29 2.22 -8.52
C VAL A 209 -10.40 3.24 -8.68
N GLU A 210 -11.59 2.80 -9.11
CA GLU A 210 -12.82 3.59 -8.99
C GLU A 210 -13.37 3.46 -7.57
N ASN A 211 -13.53 2.22 -7.13
CA ASN A 211 -13.87 1.86 -5.76
C ASN A 211 -13.41 0.42 -5.46
N GLY A 212 -13.42 0.05 -4.20
CA GLY A 212 -13.15 -1.31 -3.80
C GLY A 212 -13.64 -1.58 -2.39
N ARG A 213 -13.51 -2.84 -1.99
CA ARG A 213 -13.92 -3.30 -0.67
C ARG A 213 -12.91 -4.29 -0.13
N ILE A 214 -12.79 -4.27 1.19
CA ILE A 214 -12.15 -5.33 1.94
C ILE A 214 -13.23 -6.21 2.57
N VAL A 215 -12.97 -7.52 2.57
CA VAL A 215 -13.84 -8.54 3.14
C VAL A 215 -13.06 -9.41 4.12
N ASN A 216 -13.79 -10.12 4.97
CA ASN A 216 -13.18 -11.09 5.88
C ASN A 216 -12.49 -12.21 5.10
N SER A 217 -11.30 -12.60 5.56
CA SER A 217 -10.50 -13.68 5.01
C SER A 217 -10.14 -14.69 6.11
N VAL A 218 -10.25 -15.97 5.79
CA VAL A 218 -9.84 -17.09 6.64
C VAL A 218 -8.73 -17.84 5.94
N VAL A 219 -7.54 -17.85 6.52
CA VAL A 219 -6.39 -18.60 6.00
C VAL A 219 -6.68 -20.08 6.23
N THR A 220 -6.79 -20.86 5.16
CA THR A 220 -7.07 -22.30 5.21
C THR A 220 -5.80 -23.12 5.22
N SER A 221 -4.76 -22.67 4.52
CA SER A 221 -3.48 -23.36 4.42
C SER A 221 -2.39 -22.42 3.94
N ILE A 222 -1.14 -22.88 4.05
CA ILE A 222 0.03 -22.19 3.51
C ILE A 222 0.68 -23.11 2.48
N GLU A 223 0.87 -22.60 1.28
CA GLU A 223 1.83 -23.16 0.34
C GLU A 223 3.22 -22.64 0.68
N LYS A 224 4.12 -23.56 1.00
CA LYS A 224 5.45 -23.24 1.52
C LYS A 224 6.35 -22.70 0.40
N GLY A 225 6.97 -21.53 0.64
CA GLY A 225 7.94 -20.95 -0.28
C GLY A 225 9.26 -21.72 -0.34
N LYS A 226 9.92 -21.65 -1.50
CA LYS A 226 11.24 -22.25 -1.77
C LYS A 226 12.10 -21.23 -2.53
N ASN A 227 13.40 -21.46 -2.61
CA ASN A 227 14.28 -20.60 -3.41
C ASN A 227 13.80 -20.55 -4.87
N GLY A 228 13.64 -19.35 -5.41
CA GLY A 228 13.13 -19.11 -6.76
C GLY A 228 11.60 -19.07 -6.88
N SER A 229 10.84 -19.53 -5.87
CA SER A 229 9.37 -19.53 -5.88
C SER A 229 8.81 -19.10 -4.52
N PRO A 230 8.29 -17.86 -4.40
CA PRO A 230 7.55 -17.44 -3.22
C PRO A 230 6.41 -18.41 -2.92
N GLY A 231 6.18 -18.68 -1.63
CA GLY A 231 4.98 -19.41 -1.20
C GLY A 231 3.76 -18.50 -1.20
N GLU A 232 2.61 -19.05 -0.83
CA GLU A 232 1.34 -18.30 -0.80
C GLU A 232 0.46 -18.69 0.39
N LYS A 233 -0.28 -17.71 0.92
CA LYS A 233 -1.42 -17.97 1.81
C LYS A 233 -2.64 -18.36 0.97
N LEU A 234 -3.20 -19.54 1.22
CA LEU A 234 -4.49 -19.92 0.67
C LEU A 234 -5.58 -19.53 1.66
N ALA A 235 -6.59 -18.80 1.19
CA ALA A 235 -7.65 -18.30 2.05
C ALA A 235 -9.02 -18.34 1.36
N ARG A 236 -10.07 -18.48 2.18
CA ARG A 236 -11.46 -18.31 1.76
C ARG A 236 -11.94 -16.92 2.16
N PHE A 237 -12.66 -16.27 1.25
CA PHE A 237 -13.31 -14.99 1.51
C PHE A 237 -14.75 -15.22 1.90
N SER A 238 -15.21 -14.46 2.88
CA SER A 238 -16.65 -14.37 3.12
C SER A 238 -17.26 -13.53 1.99
N GLU A 239 -18.30 -14.08 1.34
CA GLU A 239 -19.07 -13.33 0.35
C GLU A 239 -19.94 -12.25 1.02
N GLU A 240 -20.30 -12.48 2.28
CA GLU A 240 -21.07 -11.58 3.13
C GLU A 240 -20.14 -10.69 3.99
N GLY A 241 -20.56 -9.47 4.27
CA GLY A 241 -19.88 -8.59 5.22
C GLY A 241 -18.65 -7.88 4.64
N GLN A 242 -18.90 -6.80 3.89
CA GLN A 242 -17.88 -5.79 3.64
C GLN A 242 -17.43 -5.17 4.98
N ILE A 243 -16.14 -5.30 5.29
CA ILE A 243 -15.56 -4.76 6.53
C ILE A 243 -14.98 -3.35 6.35
N GLY A 244 -14.86 -2.88 5.11
CA GLY A 244 -14.38 -1.54 4.80
C GLY A 244 -14.29 -1.26 3.30
N THR A 245 -14.04 0.00 2.97
CA THR A 245 -13.87 0.49 1.60
C THR A 245 -12.40 0.47 1.19
N ILE A 246 -12.14 0.49 -0.11
CA ILE A 246 -10.85 0.85 -0.69
C ILE A 246 -11.09 2.03 -1.60
N THR A 247 -10.40 3.12 -1.33
CA THR A 247 -10.55 4.40 -2.04
C THR A 247 -9.25 4.86 -2.67
N LYS A 248 -8.12 4.23 -2.30
CA LYS A 248 -6.80 4.56 -2.82
C LYS A 248 -5.97 3.31 -2.98
N ASN A 249 -5.29 3.19 -4.11
CA ASN A 249 -4.23 2.24 -4.40
C ASN A 249 -2.98 3.04 -4.77
N SER A 250 -1.91 2.93 -4.00
CA SER A 250 -0.70 3.74 -4.16
C SER A 250 0.56 2.87 -4.03
N PRO A 251 1.75 3.40 -4.36
CA PRO A 251 3.01 2.70 -4.14
C PRO A 251 3.25 2.20 -2.71
N PHE A 252 2.55 2.74 -1.70
CA PHE A 252 2.73 2.40 -0.28
C PHE A 252 1.59 1.56 0.30
N GLY A 253 0.67 1.07 -0.53
CA GLY A 253 -0.45 0.23 -0.08
C GLY A 253 -1.81 0.68 -0.58
N ILE A 254 -2.82 0.02 -0.03
CA ILE A 254 -4.23 0.37 -0.22
C ILE A 254 -4.80 1.03 1.04
N PHE A 255 -5.73 1.97 0.84
CA PHE A 255 -6.29 2.77 1.92
C PHE A 255 -7.80 2.98 1.76
N GLY A 256 -8.47 3.07 2.90
CA GLY A 256 -9.88 3.36 2.98
C GLY A 256 -10.34 3.48 4.43
N LYS A 257 -11.62 3.20 4.66
CA LYS A 257 -12.24 3.32 5.98
C LYS A 257 -12.97 2.03 6.34
N LEU A 258 -12.85 1.61 7.60
CA LEU A 258 -13.60 0.45 8.11
C LEU A 258 -15.07 0.80 8.31
N ASN A 259 -15.93 -0.19 8.06
CA ASN A 259 -17.35 -0.14 8.33
C ASN A 259 -17.61 -0.44 9.81
N GLY A 260 -18.75 0.03 10.34
CA GLY A 260 -19.20 -0.31 11.69
C GLY A 260 -18.31 0.24 12.81
N SER A 261 -18.49 -0.26 14.03
CA SER A 261 -17.69 0.15 15.19
C SER A 261 -16.40 -0.66 15.26
N LEU A 262 -15.33 -0.09 15.84
CA LEU A 262 -14.12 -0.86 16.14
C LEU A 262 -14.38 -1.92 17.22
N SER A 263 -15.35 -1.67 18.11
CA SER A 263 -15.79 -2.66 19.12
C SER A 263 -16.45 -3.90 18.49
N SER A 264 -17.11 -3.75 17.34
CA SER A 264 -17.67 -4.88 16.58
C SER A 264 -16.62 -5.70 15.84
N LEU A 265 -15.36 -5.24 15.76
CA LEU A 265 -14.26 -6.01 15.18
C LEU A 265 -13.68 -7.04 16.18
N GLY A 266 -14.22 -7.12 17.40
CA GLY A 266 -13.91 -8.11 18.43
C GLY A 266 -12.64 -7.81 19.25
N ASN A 267 -12.40 -8.62 20.28
CA ASN A 267 -11.23 -8.55 21.18
C ASN A 267 -9.88 -8.86 20.49
N GLY A 268 -9.86 -9.03 19.16
CA GLY A 268 -8.69 -9.44 18.37
C GLY A 268 -7.78 -8.30 17.89
N TYR A 269 -8.12 -7.05 18.19
CA TYR A 269 -7.30 -5.89 17.83
C TYR A 269 -6.44 -5.45 19.01
N ALA A 270 -5.14 -5.27 18.77
CA ALA A 270 -4.20 -4.83 19.79
C ALA A 270 -4.50 -3.40 20.27
N LYS A 271 -4.09 -3.08 21.50
CA LYS A 271 -4.14 -1.70 22.01
C LYS A 271 -3.38 -0.75 21.07
N PRO A 272 -3.83 0.51 20.88
CA PRO A 272 -3.09 1.46 20.06
C PRO A 272 -1.67 1.67 20.59
N ILE A 273 -0.66 1.51 19.73
CA ILE A 273 0.75 1.72 20.03
C ILE A 273 1.28 2.96 19.30
N PRO A 274 2.30 3.65 19.85
CA PRO A 274 2.92 4.77 19.15
C PRO A 274 3.59 4.31 17.86
N ILE A 275 3.71 5.22 16.90
CA ILE A 275 4.50 5.00 15.69
C ILE A 275 5.99 5.33 15.95
N ALA A 276 6.86 4.88 15.06
CA ALA A 276 8.22 5.39 14.92
C ALA A 276 8.41 5.97 13.51
N LEU A 277 9.08 7.12 13.42
CA LEU A 277 9.50 7.69 12.14
C LEU A 277 10.74 6.95 11.60
N SER A 278 11.07 7.13 10.32
CA SER A 278 12.17 6.37 9.69
C SER A 278 13.53 6.56 10.36
N ASP A 279 13.80 7.72 10.96
CA ASP A 279 15.04 8.03 11.71
C ASP A 279 15.11 7.34 13.10
N GLN A 280 13.97 6.93 13.63
CA GLN A 280 13.83 6.22 14.91
C GLN A 280 13.95 4.70 14.76
N VAL A 281 13.83 4.17 13.54
CA VAL A 281 14.00 2.75 13.26
C VAL A 281 15.48 2.38 13.34
N LYS A 282 15.80 1.25 13.98
CA LYS A 282 17.17 0.75 14.15
C LYS A 282 17.30 -0.67 13.62
N THR A 283 18.51 -1.05 13.22
CA THR A 283 18.85 -2.45 12.97
C THR A 283 18.74 -3.25 14.27
N GLY A 284 18.30 -4.50 14.18
CA GLY A 284 18.19 -5.38 15.35
C GLY A 284 16.85 -6.11 15.45
N PRO A 285 16.53 -6.68 16.63
CA PRO A 285 15.32 -7.46 16.83
C PRO A 285 14.05 -6.63 16.61
N ALA A 286 13.05 -7.26 16.00
CA ALA A 286 11.71 -6.72 15.81
C ALA A 286 10.69 -7.89 15.74
N LYS A 287 9.41 -7.56 15.59
CA LYS A 287 8.34 -8.54 15.40
C LYS A 287 7.47 -8.16 14.21
N ILE A 288 6.88 -9.15 13.55
CA ILE A 288 5.76 -8.94 12.63
C ILE A 288 4.48 -9.53 13.21
N LEU A 289 3.34 -8.94 12.87
CA LEU A 289 2.03 -9.53 13.13
C LEU A 289 1.46 -10.12 11.84
N THR A 290 1.05 -11.38 11.86
CA THR A 290 0.43 -12.01 10.67
C THR A 290 -0.46 -13.18 11.05
N VAL A 291 -1.34 -13.57 10.14
CA VAL A 291 -2.13 -14.81 10.22
C VAL A 291 -1.51 -15.86 9.32
N VAL A 292 -1.27 -17.05 9.86
CA VAL A 292 -0.87 -18.26 9.11
C VAL A 292 -1.86 -19.41 9.26
N ASP A 293 -2.93 -19.20 10.03
CA ASP A 293 -3.97 -20.19 10.30
C ASP A 293 -5.28 -19.54 10.75
N GLY A 294 -6.38 -19.91 10.09
CA GLY A 294 -7.70 -19.37 10.38
C GLY A 294 -7.74 -17.85 10.34
N LYS A 295 -8.06 -17.24 11.49
CA LYS A 295 -8.13 -15.78 11.68
C LYS A 295 -7.17 -15.27 12.75
N LYS A 296 -6.35 -16.14 13.35
CA LYS A 296 -5.57 -15.82 14.54
C LYS A 296 -4.35 -14.98 14.16
N VAL A 297 -4.31 -13.74 14.63
CA VAL A 297 -3.11 -12.89 14.50
C VAL A 297 -2.09 -13.33 15.53
N GLU A 298 -0.88 -13.63 15.07
CA GLU A 298 0.24 -14.02 15.92
C GLU A 298 1.45 -13.12 15.66
N ALA A 299 2.29 -12.99 16.69
CA ALA A 299 3.54 -12.25 16.61
C ALA A 299 4.71 -13.21 16.33
N TYR A 300 5.51 -12.90 15.32
CA TYR A 300 6.68 -13.67 14.95
C TYR A 300 7.93 -12.81 14.97
N SER A 301 9.03 -13.39 15.46
CA SER A 301 10.32 -12.71 15.56
C SER A 301 10.97 -12.49 14.19
N ILE A 302 11.51 -11.28 13.99
CA ILE A 302 12.29 -10.91 12.83
C ILE A 302 13.51 -10.09 13.25
N LYS A 303 14.44 -9.86 12.31
CA LYS A 303 15.53 -8.91 12.45
C LYS A 303 15.43 -7.85 11.35
N ILE A 304 15.49 -6.58 11.73
CA ILE A 304 15.76 -5.48 10.78
C ILE A 304 17.25 -5.51 10.49
N VAL A 305 17.61 -5.93 9.28
CA VAL A 305 18.99 -6.11 8.82
C VAL A 305 19.61 -4.78 8.44
N SER A 306 18.85 -3.94 7.75
CA SER A 306 19.22 -2.58 7.40
C SER A 306 18.00 -1.68 7.37
N THR A 307 18.20 -0.40 7.60
CA THR A 307 17.14 0.62 7.47
C THR A 307 17.76 1.91 6.97
N ILE A 308 17.02 2.61 6.11
CA ILE A 308 17.43 3.87 5.52
C ILE A 308 16.56 4.97 6.14
N PRO A 309 17.15 5.96 6.86
CA PRO A 309 16.43 7.17 7.22
C PRO A 309 16.02 7.91 5.95
N GLN A 310 14.74 8.25 5.83
CA GLN A 310 14.19 8.79 4.59
C GLN A 310 13.68 10.22 4.79
N LYS A 311 14.14 11.13 3.93
CA LYS A 311 13.59 12.49 3.80
C LYS A 311 12.37 12.51 2.87
N PHE A 312 12.33 11.60 1.89
CA PHE A 312 11.28 11.50 0.88
C PHE A 312 10.67 10.09 0.85
N PRO A 313 9.40 9.95 0.45
CA PRO A 313 8.73 8.65 0.37
C PRO A 313 9.46 7.68 -0.55
N ALA A 314 9.74 6.47 -0.06
CA ALA A 314 10.29 5.38 -0.87
C ALA A 314 9.82 4.01 -0.38
N THR A 315 9.56 3.11 -1.32
CA THR A 315 8.91 1.82 -1.06
C THR A 315 9.82 0.79 -0.38
N LYS A 316 11.14 0.98 -0.47
CA LYS A 316 12.17 0.14 0.17
C LYS A 316 12.83 0.90 1.32
N GLY A 317 12.17 0.92 2.48
CA GLY A 317 12.66 1.63 3.67
C GLY A 317 13.57 0.81 4.58
N MET A 318 13.38 -0.51 4.59
CA MET A 318 14.17 -1.43 5.41
C MET A 318 14.29 -2.80 4.76
N VAL A 319 15.33 -3.54 5.11
CA VAL A 319 15.49 -4.96 4.84
C VAL A 319 15.23 -5.72 6.13
N ILE A 320 14.35 -6.72 6.06
CA ILE A 320 14.01 -7.58 7.18
C ILE A 320 14.37 -9.03 6.89
N LYS A 321 14.60 -9.80 7.94
CA LYS A 321 14.81 -11.25 7.89
C LYS A 321 13.94 -11.93 8.93
N ILE A 322 13.19 -12.95 8.53
CA ILE A 322 12.42 -13.81 9.44
C ILE A 322 13.40 -14.65 10.25
N THR A 323 13.28 -14.59 11.57
CA THR A 323 14.11 -15.38 12.51
C THR A 323 13.29 -16.35 13.34
N ASP A 324 11.95 -16.29 13.24
CA ASP A 324 11.06 -17.14 14.00
C ASP A 324 11.03 -18.58 13.45
N PRO A 325 11.46 -19.59 14.23
CA PRO A 325 11.56 -20.96 13.74
C PRO A 325 10.18 -21.57 13.44
N LYS A 326 9.13 -21.18 14.15
CA LYS A 326 7.77 -21.70 13.90
C LYS A 326 7.24 -21.17 12.57
N LEU A 327 7.43 -19.87 12.32
CA LEU A 327 7.04 -19.27 11.05
C LEU A 327 7.80 -19.87 9.88
N LEU A 328 9.13 -19.97 9.98
CA LEU A 328 9.99 -20.57 8.95
C LEU A 328 9.60 -22.01 8.65
N LYS A 329 9.32 -22.82 9.68
CA LYS A 329 8.89 -24.21 9.51
C LYS A 329 7.61 -24.29 8.66
N LYS A 330 6.61 -23.45 8.96
CA LYS A 330 5.29 -23.47 8.32
C LYS A 330 5.28 -22.84 6.92
N THR A 331 6.09 -21.80 6.70
CA THR A 331 5.94 -20.92 5.51
C THR A 331 7.15 -20.92 4.59
N GLY A 332 8.34 -21.30 5.09
CA GLY A 332 9.60 -21.16 4.36
C GLY A 332 10.15 -19.72 4.34
N GLY A 333 9.45 -18.75 4.92
CA GLY A 333 9.83 -17.35 4.91
C GLY A 333 8.64 -16.42 4.73
N ILE A 334 8.85 -15.31 4.03
CA ILE A 334 7.80 -14.38 3.62
C ILE A 334 7.07 -14.99 2.41
N VAL A 335 5.76 -15.10 2.51
CA VAL A 335 4.89 -15.65 1.46
C VAL A 335 3.90 -14.60 0.97
N GLN A 336 3.36 -14.79 -0.23
CA GLN A 336 2.29 -13.96 -0.77
C GLN A 336 1.09 -13.92 0.20
N GLY A 337 0.51 -12.73 0.38
CA GLY A 337 -0.52 -12.46 1.39
C GLY A 337 0.02 -12.06 2.76
N MET A 338 1.34 -12.12 3.03
CA MET A 338 1.96 -11.46 4.19
C MET A 338 2.19 -9.96 3.99
N SER A 339 2.17 -9.48 2.75
CA SER A 339 2.27 -8.06 2.44
C SER A 339 1.28 -7.25 3.29
N GLY A 340 1.79 -6.25 4.00
CA GLY A 340 1.04 -5.44 4.95
C GLY A 340 1.18 -5.88 6.40
N SER A 341 1.86 -6.99 6.69
CA SER A 341 2.13 -7.42 8.06
C SER A 341 2.82 -6.30 8.87
N PRO A 342 2.22 -5.81 9.96
CA PRO A 342 2.77 -4.71 10.74
C PRO A 342 4.11 -5.12 11.36
N ILE A 343 5.13 -4.27 11.20
CA ILE A 343 6.45 -4.42 11.81
C ILE A 343 6.48 -3.59 13.10
N ILE A 344 6.83 -4.23 14.21
CA ILE A 344 6.88 -3.64 15.53
C ILE A 344 8.30 -3.75 16.09
N GLN A 345 8.88 -2.62 16.47
CA GLN A 345 10.18 -2.56 17.14
C GLN A 345 10.06 -1.66 18.38
N ASN A 346 10.62 -2.11 19.51
CA ASN A 346 10.63 -1.36 20.78
C ASN A 346 9.23 -0.87 21.21
N GLY A 347 8.20 -1.68 20.99
CA GLY A 347 6.81 -1.34 21.31
C GLY A 347 6.16 -0.30 20.40
N ARG A 348 6.78 0.02 19.26
CA ARG A 348 6.29 1.01 18.29
C ARG A 348 5.99 0.35 16.95
N LEU A 349 4.95 0.81 16.27
CA LEU A 349 4.70 0.45 14.87
C LEU A 349 5.70 1.20 13.99
N VAL A 350 6.54 0.49 13.27
CA VAL A 350 7.62 1.10 12.46
C VAL A 350 7.42 0.96 10.97
N GLY A 351 6.60 -0.01 10.53
CA GLY A 351 6.42 -0.25 9.12
C GLY A 351 5.51 -1.43 8.79
N ALA A 352 5.58 -1.87 7.55
CA ALA A 352 4.89 -3.06 7.05
C ALA A 352 5.80 -3.90 6.16
N VAL A 353 5.63 -5.22 6.18
CA VAL A 353 6.25 -6.14 5.21
C VAL A 353 5.70 -5.85 3.82
N THR A 354 6.56 -5.88 2.80
CA THR A 354 6.16 -5.66 1.40
C THR A 354 6.56 -6.84 0.52
N HIS A 355 7.68 -6.76 -0.20
CA HIS A 355 8.13 -7.75 -1.17
C HIS A 355 9.15 -8.70 -0.56
N VAL A 356 9.06 -9.97 -0.91
CA VAL A 356 10.05 -11.01 -0.59
C VAL A 356 11.22 -11.00 -1.57
N PHE A 357 12.41 -11.42 -1.14
CA PHE A 357 13.51 -11.67 -2.05
C PHE A 357 13.34 -13.04 -2.72
N VAL A 358 13.39 -13.07 -4.05
CA VAL A 358 13.15 -14.31 -4.84
C VAL A 358 14.16 -15.42 -4.49
N ASN A 359 15.42 -15.06 -4.24
CA ASN A 359 16.49 -16.02 -3.97
C ASN A 359 16.67 -16.34 -2.47
N ASP A 360 16.04 -15.57 -1.58
CA ASP A 360 16.04 -15.81 -0.13
C ASP A 360 14.66 -15.47 0.44
N PRO A 361 13.72 -16.43 0.47
CA PRO A 361 12.37 -16.17 0.96
C PRO A 361 12.35 -15.78 2.44
N THR A 362 13.43 -16.03 3.20
CA THR A 362 13.51 -15.61 4.61
C THR A 362 13.72 -14.11 4.75
N SER A 363 14.10 -13.41 3.68
CA SER A 363 14.39 -11.98 3.67
C SER A 363 13.44 -11.22 2.74
N GLY A 364 13.24 -9.94 3.03
CA GLY A 364 12.38 -9.09 2.23
C GLY A 364 12.50 -7.61 2.58
N TYR A 365 11.68 -6.80 1.92
CA TYR A 365 11.61 -5.37 2.13
C TYR A 365 10.47 -5.00 3.09
N GLY A 366 10.69 -3.94 3.86
CA GLY A 366 9.66 -3.23 4.59
C GLY A 366 9.54 -1.78 4.15
N VAL A 367 8.32 -1.25 4.21
CA VAL A 367 8.02 0.18 4.04
C VAL A 367 7.87 0.82 5.42
N HIS A 368 8.37 2.04 5.59
CA HIS A 368 8.19 2.80 6.83
C HIS A 368 6.73 3.22 7.00
N ILE A 369 6.23 3.16 8.25
CA ILE A 369 4.82 3.44 8.56
C ILE A 369 4.43 4.88 8.21
N GLU A 370 5.37 5.82 8.32
CA GLU A 370 5.15 7.25 8.08
C GLU A 370 4.60 7.53 6.67
N TRP A 371 5.06 6.78 5.66
CA TRP A 371 4.60 6.94 4.28
C TRP A 371 3.20 6.40 4.08
N MET A 372 2.89 5.26 4.69
CA MET A 372 1.54 4.70 4.64
C MET A 372 0.53 5.62 5.35
N LEU A 373 0.91 6.23 6.47
CA LEU A 373 0.05 7.20 7.17
C LEU A 373 -0.20 8.45 6.32
N ASN A 374 0.83 8.96 5.64
CA ASN A 374 0.68 10.11 4.75
C ASN A 374 -0.32 9.82 3.61
N GLU A 375 -0.23 8.63 2.99
CA GLU A 375 -1.16 8.19 1.95
C GLU A 375 -2.61 8.08 2.45
N ALA A 376 -2.80 7.67 3.71
CA ALA A 376 -4.11 7.66 4.37
C ALA A 376 -4.62 9.06 4.79
N GLY A 377 -3.83 10.11 4.56
CA GLY A 377 -4.14 11.47 5.02
C GLY A 377 -4.08 11.59 6.54
N ILE A 378 -3.20 10.82 7.20
CA ILE A 378 -2.87 10.89 8.63
C ILE A 378 -1.46 11.48 8.72
N LYS A 379 -1.36 12.78 9.02
CA LYS A 379 -0.09 13.51 8.95
C LYS A 379 0.82 13.15 10.14
N GLY A 380 1.95 12.51 9.85
CA GLY A 380 3.05 12.24 10.79
C GLY A 380 3.98 13.44 10.97
N ARG A 381 4.75 13.76 9.92
CA ARG A 381 5.46 15.04 9.79
C ARG A 381 4.52 16.08 9.18
N GLY A 382 4.62 17.35 9.58
CA GLY A 382 3.93 18.45 8.89
C GLY A 382 4.17 18.33 7.39
N ALA A 383 3.15 18.59 6.57
CA ALA A 383 3.14 18.30 5.14
C ALA A 383 4.48 18.68 4.46
N SER A 384 5.20 17.69 3.93
CA SER A 384 5.98 17.94 2.72
C SER A 384 5.00 17.89 1.55
N PRO A 385 5.14 18.78 0.54
CA PRO A 385 4.37 18.68 -0.70
C PRO A 385 4.45 17.25 -1.19
N SER A 386 3.32 16.68 -1.56
CA SER A 386 3.32 15.33 -2.09
C SER A 386 4.32 15.30 -3.26
N ALA A 387 5.34 14.45 -3.19
CA ALA A 387 6.30 14.30 -4.28
C ALA A 387 5.64 13.72 -5.56
N PHE A 388 4.33 13.47 -5.49
CA PHE A 388 3.48 12.92 -6.54
C PHE A 388 2.37 13.88 -6.99
N GLU A 389 2.22 15.08 -6.41
CA GLU A 389 1.59 16.22 -7.11
C GLU A 389 2.66 16.85 -8.00
N LYS A 390 3.00 16.17 -9.10
CA LYS A 390 3.60 16.84 -10.24
C LYS A 390 2.48 17.12 -11.25
N LYS A 391 2.43 18.41 -11.61
CA LYS A 391 1.62 19.10 -12.62
C LYS A 391 1.00 18.24 -13.70
#